data_AF-A0A930DX69-F1
#
_entry.id   AF-A0A930DX69-F1
#
_cell.length_a   1.000
_cell.length_b   1.000
_cell.length_c   1.000
_cell.angle_alpha   90.00
_cell.angle_beta   90.00
_cell.angle_gamma   90.00
#
_symmetry.space_group_name_H-M   'P 1'
#
loop_
_entity.id
_entity.type
_entity.pdbx_description
1 polymer ?
#
loop_
_entity_poly.entity_id
_entity_poly.type
_entity_poly.pdbx_seq_one_letter_code
_entity_poly.pdbx_strand_id
1 'polypeptide(L)'
;VGEKLVTHGMLVEHDLGRADVLSLETALNEYKKNPRLELKLDILSYAMAYAHLLQLHIEKENSVVYPFAERGLSEEDFKEINEKSQIFEDEQTAKGVQKHYLDILEKLEKKYPASAQA
;
A
#
# COMPACT_ATOMS: atom_id res chain seq x y z
N VAL A 1 1.84 4.71 24.54
CA VAL A 1 2.69 3.89 23.64
C VAL A 1 2.01 3.68 22.29
N GLY A 2 0.78 3.16 22.24
CA GLY A 2 0.01 2.99 20.99
C GLY A 2 -0.15 4.27 20.17
N GLU A 3 -0.48 5.41 20.80
CA GLU A 3 -0.59 6.70 20.10
C GLU A 3 0.69 7.07 19.34
N LYS A 4 1.87 6.90 19.95
CA LYS A 4 3.16 7.19 19.29
C LYS A 4 3.44 6.22 18.15
N LEU A 5 3.14 4.93 18.33
CA LEU A 5 3.28 3.91 17.28
C LEU A 5 2.45 4.28 16.04
N VAL A 6 1.21 4.68 16.24
CA VAL A 6 0.30 5.04 15.14
C VAL A 6 0.69 6.38 14.52
N THR A 7 0.76 7.45 15.31
CA THR A 7 0.91 8.82 14.78
C THR A 7 2.31 9.14 14.29
N HIS A 8 3.35 8.60 14.94
CA HIS A 8 4.75 8.91 14.61
C HIS A 8 5.47 7.73 13.93
N GLY A 9 4.80 6.59 13.78
CA GLY A 9 5.30 5.44 13.02
C GLY A 9 4.46 5.22 11.76
N MET A 10 3.29 4.61 11.95
CA MET A 10 2.47 4.10 10.85
C MET A 10 1.96 5.20 9.91
N LEU A 11 1.43 6.31 10.45
CA LEU A 11 0.92 7.40 9.61
C LEU A 11 2.02 8.12 8.84
N VAL A 12 3.22 8.23 9.42
CA VAL A 12 4.39 8.80 8.74
C VAL A 12 4.79 7.92 7.56
N GLU A 13 4.83 6.59 7.74
CA GLU A 13 5.13 5.67 6.64
C GLU A 13 4.06 5.67 5.55
N HIS A 14 2.79 5.84 5.92
CA HIS A 14 1.71 6.02 4.94
C HIS A 14 1.90 7.30 4.12
N ASP A 15 2.31 8.40 4.74
CA ASP A 15 2.62 9.65 4.02
C ASP A 15 3.84 9.49 3.08
N LEU A 16 4.87 8.76 3.52
CA LEU A 16 6.01 8.42 2.67
C LEU A 16 5.58 7.59 1.46
N GLY A 17 4.74 6.57 1.67
CA GLY A 17 4.22 5.76 0.57
C GLY A 17 3.38 6.57 -0.41
N ARG A 18 2.56 7.51 0.07
CA ARG A 18 1.83 8.46 -0.79
C ARG A 18 2.77 9.37 -1.57
N ALA A 19 3.86 9.84 -0.96
CA ALA A 19 4.85 10.69 -1.61
C ALA A 19 5.59 9.95 -2.74
N ASP A 20 5.94 8.67 -2.55
CA ASP A 20 6.57 7.85 -3.59
C ASP A 20 5.62 7.64 -4.77
N VAL A 21 4.34 7.34 -4.52
CA VAL A 21 3.32 7.18 -5.58
C VAL A 21 3.12 8.49 -6.37
N LEU A 22 3.03 9.63 -5.68
CA LEU A 22 2.92 10.94 -6.33
C LEU A 22 4.14 11.27 -7.19
N SER A 23 5.33 10.93 -6.69
CA SER A 23 6.59 11.16 -7.41
C SER A 23 6.70 10.27 -8.65
N LEU A 24 6.27 9.00 -8.53
CA LEU A 24 6.16 8.08 -9.66
C LEU A 24 5.19 8.60 -10.72
N GLU A 25 4.00 9.05 -10.32
CA GLU A 25 3.03 9.65 -11.25
C GLU A 25 3.61 10.88 -11.96
N THR A 26 4.27 11.76 -11.22
CA THR A 26 4.92 12.95 -11.76
C THR A 26 5.97 12.59 -12.80
N ALA A 27 6.87 11.64 -12.48
CA ALA A 27 7.92 11.19 -13.39
C ALA A 27 7.33 10.54 -14.66
N LEU A 28 6.27 9.73 -14.53
CA LEU A 28 5.54 9.14 -15.67
C LEU A 28 4.93 10.21 -16.57
N ASN A 29 4.29 11.23 -15.99
CA ASN A 29 3.65 12.30 -16.74
C ASN A 29 4.66 13.20 -17.46
N GLU A 30 5.80 13.50 -16.83
CA GLU A 30 6.88 14.25 -17.47
C GLU A 30 7.58 13.44 -18.57
N TYR A 31 7.81 12.15 -18.35
CA TYR A 31 8.40 11.28 -19.37
C TYR A 31 7.52 11.19 -20.63
N LYS A 32 6.20 11.17 -20.49
CA LYS A 32 5.26 11.21 -21.64
C LYS A 32 5.39 12.48 -22.46
N LYS A 33 5.66 13.62 -21.83
CA LYS A 33 5.82 14.92 -22.51
C LYS A 33 7.20 15.06 -23.15
N ASN A 34 8.24 14.65 -22.42
CA ASN A 34 9.64 14.79 -22.82
C ASN A 34 10.43 13.53 -22.45
N PRO A 35 10.51 12.53 -23.35
CA PRO A 35 11.19 11.26 -23.07
C PRO A 35 12.70 11.44 -22.88
N ARG A 36 13.14 11.53 -21.62
CA ARG A 36 14.55 11.65 -21.24
C ARG A 36 15.00 10.47 -20.38
N LEU A 37 16.29 10.17 -20.41
CA LEU A 37 16.85 9.02 -19.68
C LEU A 37 16.73 9.20 -18.17
N GLU A 38 16.92 10.42 -17.66
CA GLU A 38 16.82 10.75 -16.24
C GLU A 38 15.42 10.46 -15.70
N LEU A 39 14.38 10.79 -16.49
CA LEU A 39 12.99 10.51 -16.11
C LEU A 39 12.66 9.01 -16.09
N LYS A 40 13.32 8.19 -16.92
CA LYS A 40 13.21 6.72 -16.78
C LYS A 40 13.82 6.24 -15.47
N LEU A 41 14.96 6.82 -15.07
CA LEU A 41 15.59 6.48 -13.80
C LEU A 41 14.69 6.88 -12.63
N ASP A 42 14.05 8.05 -12.68
CA ASP A 42 13.09 8.49 -11.65
C ASP A 42 11.91 7.52 -11.54
N ILE A 43 11.31 7.12 -12.67
CA ILE A 43 10.20 6.14 -12.68
C ILE A 43 10.62 4.84 -11.99
N LEU A 44 11.78 4.28 -12.33
CA LEU A 44 12.28 3.05 -11.72
C LEU A 44 12.55 3.24 -10.22
N SER A 45 13.14 4.38 -9.86
CA SER A 45 13.51 4.70 -8.48
C SER A 45 12.29 4.80 -7.57
N TYR A 46 11.27 5.58 -7.96
CA TYR A 46 10.06 5.75 -7.15
C TYR A 46 9.18 4.49 -7.12
N ALA A 47 9.12 3.72 -8.22
CA ALA A 47 8.43 2.44 -8.22
C ALA A 47 9.08 1.44 -7.25
N MET A 48 10.41 1.34 -7.25
CA MET A 48 11.14 0.46 -6.34
C MET A 48 11.10 0.95 -4.90
N ALA A 49 11.18 2.27 -4.67
CA ALA A 49 11.06 2.87 -3.34
C ALA A 49 9.70 2.52 -2.71
N TYR A 50 8.61 2.73 -3.44
CA TYR A 50 7.27 2.39 -2.99
C TYR A 50 7.14 0.89 -2.67
N ALA A 51 7.60 0.01 -3.58
CA ALA A 51 7.53 -1.43 -3.40
C ALA A 51 8.32 -1.90 -2.16
N HIS A 52 9.53 -1.37 -1.97
CA HIS A 52 10.36 -1.70 -0.82
C HIS A 52 9.76 -1.20 0.50
N LEU A 53 9.28 0.05 0.52
CA LEU A 53 8.61 0.62 1.68
C LEU A 53 7.37 -0.21 2.06
N LEU A 54 6.54 -0.58 1.09
CA LEU A 54 5.34 -1.38 1.32
C LEU A 54 5.67 -2.74 1.94
N GLN A 55 6.74 -3.40 1.47
CA GLN A 55 7.16 -4.70 2.03
C GLN A 55 7.60 -4.57 3.50
N LEU A 56 8.40 -3.56 3.82
CA LEU A 56 8.83 -3.30 5.20
C LEU A 56 7.65 -2.89 6.10
N HIS A 57 6.71 -2.13 5.55
CA HIS A 57 5.52 -1.69 6.26
C HIS A 57 4.62 -2.86 6.65
N ILE A 58 4.32 -3.75 5.69
CA ILE A 58 3.51 -4.97 5.92
C ILE A 58 4.17 -5.86 6.98
N GLU A 59 5.50 -6.05 6.91
CA GLU A 59 6.23 -6.83 7.90
C GLU A 59 6.08 -6.24 9.31
N LYS A 60 6.13 -4.91 9.43
CA LYS A 60 5.95 -4.22 10.71
C LYS A 60 4.52 -4.34 11.22
N GLU A 61 3.53 -4.25 10.35
CA GLU A 61 2.13 -4.47 10.71
C GLU A 61 1.94 -5.86 11.31
N ASN A 62 2.41 -6.89 10.59
CA ASN A 62 2.25 -8.29 10.97
C ASN A 62 3.02 -8.67 12.24
N SER A 63 4.27 -8.20 12.39
CA SER A 63 5.14 -8.62 13.48
C SER A 63 5.05 -7.76 14.74
N VAL A 64 4.63 -6.49 14.61
CA VAL A 64 4.63 -5.53 15.71
C VAL A 64 3.23 -4.96 15.98
N VAL A 65 2.57 -4.39 14.97
CA VAL A 65 1.35 -3.58 15.18
C VAL A 65 0.16 -4.46 15.54
N TYR A 66 -0.15 -5.48 14.74
CA TYR A 66 -1.27 -6.37 15.03
C TYR A 66 -1.08 -7.12 16.35
N PRO A 67 0.10 -7.73 16.64
CA PRO A 67 0.31 -8.37 17.94
C PRO A 67 0.22 -7.40 19.12
N PHE A 68 0.60 -6.12 18.94
CA PHE A 68 0.42 -5.11 19.97
C PHE A 68 -1.06 -4.83 20.23
N ALA A 69 -1.88 -4.72 19.19
CA ALA A 69 -3.32 -4.52 19.31
C ALA A 69 -4.00 -5.75 19.96
N GLU A 70 -3.66 -6.96 19.54
CA GLU A 70 -4.20 -8.22 20.08
C GLU A 70 -3.99 -8.38 21.58
N ARG A 71 -2.84 -7.92 22.10
CA ARG A 71 -2.57 -7.95 23.55
C ARG A 71 -3.22 -6.79 24.31
N GLY A 72 -3.57 -5.72 23.61
CA GLY A 72 -3.96 -4.44 24.21
C GLY A 72 -5.46 -4.15 24.20
N LEU A 73 -6.21 -4.75 23.28
CA LEU A 73 -7.64 -4.51 23.10
C LEU A 73 -8.49 -5.61 23.74
N SER A 74 -9.69 -5.25 24.17
CA SER A 74 -10.66 -6.21 24.69
C SER A 74 -11.37 -6.96 23.55
N GLU A 75 -12.04 -8.07 23.88
CA GLU A 75 -12.87 -8.80 22.91
C GLU A 75 -14.02 -7.92 22.37
N GLU A 76 -14.56 -7.02 23.20
CA GLU A 76 -15.61 -6.08 22.80
C GLU A 76 -15.09 -5.07 21.77
N ASP A 77 -13.90 -4.50 22.01
CA ASP A 77 -13.25 -3.60 21.05
C ASP A 77 -12.98 -4.30 19.72
N PHE A 78 -12.47 -5.54 19.75
CA PHE A 78 -12.23 -6.34 18.55
C PHE A 78 -13.51 -6.59 17.77
N LYS A 79 -14.60 -6.94 18.46
CA LYS A 79 -15.90 -7.16 17.84
C LYS A 79 -16.38 -5.89 17.14
N GLU A 80 -16.33 -4.74 17.81
CA GLU A 80 -16.74 -3.46 17.23
C GLU A 80 -15.90 -3.08 16.00
N ILE A 81 -14.58 -3.22 16.07
CA ILE A 81 -13.67 -2.92 14.95
C ILE A 81 -13.95 -3.84 13.76
N ASN A 82 -14.13 -5.13 14.00
CA ASN A 82 -14.41 -6.11 12.94
C ASN A 82 -15.76 -5.85 12.27
N GLU A 83 -16.81 -5.54 13.04
CA GLU A 83 -18.12 -5.19 12.50
C GLU A 83 -18.05 -3.93 11.62
N LYS A 84 -17.36 -2.88 12.07
CA LYS A 84 -17.15 -1.65 11.28
C LYS A 84 -16.33 -1.90 10.01
N SER A 85 -15.30 -2.73 10.12
CA SER A 85 -14.45 -3.10 8.98
C SER A 85 -15.26 -3.89 7.94
N GLN A 86 -16.08 -4.83 8.37
CA GLN A 86 -16.93 -5.61 7.48
C GLN A 86 -17.96 -4.72 6.75
N ILE A 87 -18.61 -3.80 7.45
CA ILE A 87 -19.54 -2.85 6.82
C ILE A 87 -18.82 -2.04 5.74
N PHE A 88 -17.62 -1.53 6.03
CA PHE A 88 -16.82 -0.80 5.04
C PHE A 88 -16.48 -1.66 3.83
N GLU A 89 -16.02 -2.89 4.04
CA GLU A 89 -15.65 -3.82 2.96
C GLU A 89 -16.86 -4.19 2.09
N ASP A 90 -18.03 -4.42 2.70
CA ASP A 90 -19.28 -4.71 1.99
C ASP A 90 -19.71 -3.51 1.11
N GLU A 91 -19.62 -2.29 1.65
CA GLU A 91 -19.91 -1.06 0.89
C GLU A 91 -18.94 -0.87 -0.30
N GLN A 92 -17.64 -1.13 -0.10
CA GLN A 92 -16.66 -1.02 -1.18
C GLN A 92 -16.84 -2.14 -2.21
N THR A 93 -17.21 -3.34 -1.76
CA THR A 93 -17.50 -4.49 -2.62
C THR A 93 -18.71 -4.19 -3.50
N ALA A 94 -19.78 -3.61 -2.94
CA ALA A 94 -20.95 -3.19 -3.70
C ALA A 94 -20.62 -2.12 -4.75
N LYS A 95 -19.63 -1.26 -4.48
CA LYS A 95 -19.07 -0.29 -5.44
C LYS A 95 -18.10 -0.92 -6.45
N GLY A 96 -17.71 -2.18 -6.26
CA GLY A 96 -16.80 -2.92 -7.12
C GLY A 96 -15.33 -2.52 -6.98
N VAL A 97 -14.93 -1.88 -5.88
CA VAL A 97 -13.56 -1.35 -5.69
C VAL A 97 -12.51 -2.45 -5.72
N GLN A 98 -12.70 -3.52 -4.92
CA GLN A 98 -11.78 -4.64 -4.84
C GLN A 98 -11.66 -5.34 -6.20
N LYS A 99 -12.80 -5.59 -6.85
CA LYS A 99 -12.84 -6.18 -8.20
C LYS A 99 -12.07 -5.33 -9.21
N HIS A 100 -12.25 -4.01 -9.20
CA HIS A 100 -11.55 -3.11 -10.11
C HIS A 100 -10.04 -3.25 -10.01
N TYR A 101 -9.48 -3.23 -8.79
CA TYR A 101 -8.04 -3.33 -8.59
C TYR A 101 -7.50 -4.74 -8.83
N LEU A 102 -8.25 -5.79 -8.46
CA LEU A 102 -7.88 -7.19 -8.77
C LEU A 102 -7.87 -7.45 -10.29
N ASP A 103 -8.85 -6.93 -11.03
CA ASP A 103 -8.88 -7.03 -12.49
C ASP A 103 -7.69 -6.30 -13.14
N ILE A 104 -7.22 -5.19 -12.55
CA ILE A 104 -6.00 -4.50 -12.99
C ILE A 104 -4.77 -5.36 -12.72
N LEU A 105 -4.65 -5.91 -11.51
CA LEU A 105 -3.54 -6.79 -11.13
C LEU A 105 -3.44 -7.98 -12.08
N GLU A 106 -4.55 -8.70 -12.29
CA GLU A 106 -4.60 -9.88 -13.17
C GLU A 106 -4.20 -9.51 -14.61
N LYS A 107 -4.66 -8.37 -15.14
CA LYS A 107 -4.25 -7.87 -16.47
C LYS A 107 -2.76 -7.58 -16.54
N LEU A 108 -2.19 -6.98 -15.50
CA LEU A 108 -0.76 -6.67 -15.44
C LEU A 108 0.09 -7.93 -15.34
N GLU A 109 -0.29 -8.90 -14.50
CA GLU A 109 0.39 -10.19 -14.36
C GLU A 109 0.36 -11.00 -15.67
N LYS A 110 -0.77 -11.02 -16.38
CA LYS A 110 -0.87 -11.67 -17.69
C LYS A 110 0.01 -11.00 -18.75
N LYS A 111 0.08 -9.67 -18.72
CA LYS A 111 0.85 -8.88 -19.70
C LYS A 111 2.36 -8.93 -19.42
N TYR A 112 2.73 -8.92 -18.14
CA TYR A 112 4.09 -8.91 -17.64
C TYR A 112 4.24 -10.11 -16.71
N PRO A 113 4.32 -11.34 -17.26
CA PRO A 113 4.53 -12.52 -16.42
C PRO A 113 5.80 -12.31 -15.64
N ALA A 114 5.75 -12.55 -14.32
CA ALA A 114 6.95 -12.57 -13.50
C ALA A 114 7.95 -13.50 -14.20
N SER A 115 9.07 -12.94 -14.67
CA SER A 115 10.15 -13.78 -15.17
C SER A 115 10.50 -14.71 -14.02
N ALA A 116 10.29 -16.01 -14.24
CA ALA A 116 10.64 -17.03 -13.26
C ALA A 116 12.03 -16.72 -12.70
N GLN A 117 12.07 -16.55 -11.37
CA GLN A 117 13.23 -16.67 -10.47
C GLN A 117 14.62 -16.60 -11.13
N ALA A 118 15.37 -15.55 -10.78
CA ALA A 118 16.82 -15.68 -10.62
C ALA A 118 17.12 -16.07 -9.17
#